data_AF-A0A550HD94-F1
#
_entry.id   AF-A0A550HD94-F1
#
_cell.length_a   1.000
_cell.length_b   1.000
_cell.length_c   1.000
_cell.angle_alpha   90.00
_cell.angle_beta   90.00
_cell.angle_gamma   90.00
#
_symmetry.space_group_name_H-M   'P 1'
#
loop_
_entity.id
_entity.type
_entity.pdbx_description
1 polymer ?
#
loop_
_entity_poly.entity_id
_entity_poly.type
_entity_poly.pdbx_seq_one_letter_code
_entity_poly.pdbx_strand_id
1 'polypeptide(L)' 'MLPRLYAATAPDARSGQLFGPDGWKDFRGYPTRVRPSDASHPDTARWLWDLSEELTGVRYAIATSS' A
#
# COMPACT_ATOMS: atom_id res chain seq x y z
N MET A 1 13.42 7.69 8.91
CA MET A 1 13.13 6.26 9.24
C MET A 1 11.87 6.12 10.11
N LEU A 2 10.68 6.45 9.60
CA LEU A 2 9.40 6.31 10.32
C LEU A 2 8.15 5.94 9.48
N PRO A 3 8.10 6.06 8.13
CA PRO A 3 6.85 5.84 7.38
C PRO A 3 6.23 4.44 7.55
N ARG A 4 7.05 3.39 7.63
CA ARG A 4 6.57 2.01 7.73
C ARG A 4 5.96 1.69 9.10
N LEU A 5 6.52 2.25 10.17
CA LEU A 5 5.96 2.13 11.51
C LEU A 5 4.67 2.96 11.62
N TYR A 6 4.67 4.19 11.08
CA TYR A 6 3.47 5.03 11.04
C TYR A 6 2.31 4.35 10.30
N ALA A 7 2.55 3.81 9.10
CA ALA A 7 1.52 3.09 8.34
C ALA A 7 0.96 1.87 9.10
N ALA A 8 1.75 1.25 9.98
CA ALA A 8 1.35 0.09 10.75
C ALA A 8 0.61 0.43 12.05
N THR A 9 0.86 1.61 12.66
CA THR A 9 0.39 1.91 14.02
C THR A 9 -0.41 3.19 14.16
N ALA A 10 -0.40 4.08 13.16
CA ALA A 10 -1.07 5.37 13.29
C ALA A 10 -2.60 5.18 13.30
N PRO A 11 -3.31 5.74 14.29
CA PRO A 11 -4.76 5.53 14.45
C PRO A 11 -5.59 6.13 13.32
N ASP A 12 -5.02 7.07 12.57
CA ASP A 12 -5.59 7.72 11.39
C ASP A 12 -5.24 7.01 10.07
N ALA A 13 -4.34 6.01 10.09
CA ALA A 13 -4.02 5.23 8.90
C ALA A 13 -5.21 4.36 8.48
N ARG A 14 -5.58 4.46 7.20
CA ARG A 14 -6.66 3.68 6.60
C ARG A 14 -6.10 2.70 5.56
N SER A 15 -6.80 1.58 5.38
CA SER A 15 -6.48 0.62 4.32
C SER A 15 -6.41 1.32 2.95
N GLY A 16 -5.45 0.88 2.11
CA GLY A 16 -5.21 1.45 0.78
C GLY A 16 -4.43 2.76 0.75
N GLN A 17 -4.01 3.32 1.89
CA GLN A 17 -3.17 4.51 1.92
C GLN A 17 -1.68 4.16 1.78
N LEU A 18 -0.95 4.99 1.02
CA LEU A 18 0.49 4.92 0.89
C LEU A 18 1.13 6.07 1.70
N PHE A 19 2.06 5.72 2.59
CA PHE A 19 2.79 6.70 3.41
C PHE A 19 4.26 6.72 3.05
N GLY A 20 4.80 7.92 2.83
CA GLY A 20 6.19 8.17 2.47
C GLY A 20 6.74 9.40 3.21
N PRO A 21 8.06 9.63 3.18
CA PRO A 21 8.64 10.85 3.74
C PRO A 21 8.28 12.06 2.86
N ASP A 22 7.79 13.14 3.46
CA ASP A 22 7.64 14.43 2.76
C ASP A 22 8.94 15.23 2.88
N GLY A 23 9.82 15.15 1.88
CA GLY A 23 11.07 15.90 1.91
C GLY A 23 11.91 15.72 0.64
N TRP A 24 12.46 16.84 0.13
CA TRP A 24 13.36 16.84 -1.02
C TRP A 24 14.59 15.96 -0.73
N LYS A 25 14.84 14.96 -1.59
CA LYS A 25 15.90 13.94 -1.46
C LYS A 25 15.71 12.89 -0.34
N ASP A 26 14.50 12.42 -0.04
CA ASP A 26 14.22 11.14 0.67
C ASP A 26 14.85 10.90 2.07
N PHE A 27 15.59 11.85 2.66
CA PHE A 27 16.36 11.58 3.88
C PHE A 27 15.78 12.18 5.17
N ARG A 28 14.88 13.16 5.12
CA ARG A 28 14.25 13.77 6.32
C ARG A 28 12.84 14.30 6.02
N GLY A 29 11.86 13.88 6.81
CA GLY A 29 10.45 14.30 6.73
C GLY A 29 9.57 13.46 7.65
N TYR A 30 8.48 14.04 8.16
CA TYR A 30 7.44 13.29 8.86
C TYR A 30 6.71 12.37 7.87
N PRO A 31 6.18 11.21 8.31
CA PRO A 31 5.32 10.38 7.48
C PRO A 31 4.13 11.19 6.97
N THR A 32 3.98 11.30 5.66
CA THR A 32 2.82 11.91 5.02
C THR A 32 2.17 10.92 4.08
N ARG A 33 0.90 11.17 3.73
CA ARG A 33 0.22 10.43 2.67
C ARG A 33 0.78 10.86 1.32
N VAL A 34 1.32 9.91 0.57
CA VAL A 34 1.86 10.13 -0.78
C VAL A 34 0.96 9.48 -1.83
N ARG A 35 1.06 9.95 -3.08
CA ARG A 35 0.34 9.32 -4.20
C ARG A 35 1.09 8.07 -4.67
N PRO A 36 0.38 7.01 -5.07
CA PRO A 36 0.98 5.90 -5.81
C PRO A 36 1.67 6.39 -7.07
N SER A 37 2.66 5.63 -7.55
CA SER A 37 3.32 5.92 -8.82
C SER A 37 2.38 5.72 -10.00
N ASP A 38 2.73 6.28 -11.16
CA ASP A 38 1.97 6.13 -12.40
C ASP A 38 1.87 4.66 -12.86
N ALA A 39 2.73 3.77 -12.36
CA ALA A 39 2.65 2.33 -12.62
C ALA A 39 1.50 1.65 -11.86
N SER A 40 0.83 2.34 -10.93
CA SER A 40 -0.24 1.78 -10.11
C SER A 40 -1.56 1.74 -10.89
N HIS A 41 -1.82 0.61 -11.55
CA HIS A 41 -3.02 0.37 -12.35
C HIS A 41 -3.92 -0.67 -11.65
N PRO A 42 -5.21 -0.37 -11.40
CA PRO A 42 -6.13 -1.30 -10.75
C PRO A 42 -6.27 -2.64 -11.46
N ASP A 43 -6.33 -2.64 -12.80
CA ASP A 43 -6.49 -3.86 -13.59
C ASP A 43 -5.24 -4.76 -13.49
N THR A 44 -4.05 -4.15 -13.54
CA THR A 44 -2.79 -4.86 -13.34
C THR A 44 -2.69 -5.43 -11.93
N ALA A 45 -3.11 -4.67 -10.91
CA ALA A 45 -3.12 -5.15 -9.53
C ALA A 45 -4.04 -6.36 -9.36
N ARG A 46 -5.22 -6.34 -9.99
CA ARG A 46 -6.16 -7.47 -9.97
C ARG A 46 -5.59 -8.71 -10.65
N TRP A 47 -5.04 -8.55 -11.86
CA TRP A 47 -4.42 -9.66 -12.58
C TRP A 47 -3.23 -10.27 -11.80
N LEU A 48 -2.39 -9.43 -11.20
CA LEU A 48 -1.27 -9.89 -10.36
C LEU A 48 -1.75 -10.65 -9.12
N TRP A 49 -2.86 -10.22 -8.50
CA TRP A 49 -3.45 -10.93 -7.37
C TRP A 49 -3.94 -12.32 -7.78
N ASP A 50 -4.74 -12.40 -8.84
CA ASP A 50 -5.29 -13.66 -9.35
C ASP A 50 -4.19 -14.67 -9.71
N LEU A 51 -3.13 -14.19 -10.39
CA LEU A 51 -1.96 -15.00 -10.73
C LEU A 51 -1.19 -15.46 -9.49
N SER A 52 -1.05 -14.62 -8.48
CA SER A 52 -0.37 -14.97 -7.23
C SER A 52 -1.12 -16.07 -6.47
N GLU A 53 -2.45 -16.01 -6.44
CA GLU A 53 -3.27 -17.07 -5.86
C GLU A 53 -3.16 -18.39 -6.64
N GLU A 54 -3.13 -18.33 -7.97
CA GLU A 54 -2.91 -19.52 -8.82
C GLU A 54 -1.54 -20.15 -8.56
N LEU A 55 -0.48 -19.35 -8.57
CA LEU A 55 0.90 -19.82 -8.40
C LEU A 55 1.18 -20.37 -6.99
N THR A 56 0.53 -19.84 -5.97
CA THR A 56 0.72 -20.27 -4.57
C THR A 56 -0.28 -21.33 -4.12
N GLY A 57 -1.40 -21.49 -4.85
CA GLY A 57 -2.52 -22.33 -4.44
C GLY A 57 -3.29 -21.79 -3.21
N VAL A 58 -2.96 -20.58 -2.73
CA VAL A 58 -3.63 -19.94 -1.59
C VAL A 58 -4.78 -19.08 -2.10
N ARG A 59 -5.94 -19.17 -1.45
CA ARG A 59 -7.12 -18.35 -1.78
C ARG A 59 -7.52 -17.49 -0.60
N TYR A 60 -7.74 -16.21 -0.86
CA TYR A 60 -8.18 -15.26 0.16
C TYR A 60 -9.66 -14.95 -0.01
N ALA A 61 -10.48 -15.34 0.97
CA ALA A 61 -11.88 -14.91 1.06
C ALA A 61 -11.95 -13.54 1.72
N ILE A 62 -11.59 -12.49 0.96
CA ILE A 62 -11.65 -11.11 1.46
C ILE A 62 -13.10 -10.62 1.34
N ALA A 63 -13.77 -10.41 2.46
CA ALA A 63 -15.08 -9.78 2.45
C ALA A 63 -14.95 -8.32 2.00
N THR A 64 -15.69 -7.91 0.97
CA THR A 64 -15.77 -6.51 0.56
C THR A 64 -16.47 -5.72 1.67
N SER A 65 -15.71 -5.09 2.57
CA SER A 65 -16.26 -4.08 3.47
C SER A 65 -16.67 -2.87 2.64
N SER A 66 -17.98 -2.63 2.57
CA SER A 66 -18.58 -1.51 1.85
C SER A 66 -18.31 -0.16 2.52
#